data_AF-A0A960L9P3-F1
#
_entry.id   AF-A0A960L9P3-F1
#
_cell.length_a   1.000
_cell.length_b   1.000
_cell.length_c   1.000
_cell.angle_alpha   90.00
_cell.angle_beta   90.00
_cell.angle_gamma   90.00
#
_symmetry.space_group_name_H-M   'P 1'
#
loop_
_entity.id
_entity.type
_entity.pdbx_description
1 polymer ?
#
loop_
_entity_poly.entity_id
_entity_poly.type
_entity_poly.pdbx_seq_one_letter_code
_entity_poly.pdbx_strand_id
1 'polypeptide(L)'
;MLALGSGPAGAAVAVTGIDRAVIEAPADAPLAPYADNGYRLEKVGERWRITVEADPLESSAPFAAVDPRPGGAIGRLAHAVTAGSRTRYEAVSKILGWVAANLHYRLDRSLDQRPETVLARRDAYCTGYARLSVALLTAVGIEAREVAGVLLEPTEGSPAGYHRWIEVYYPDRGWTFSDPRTSHHYVTAAYLPLAAERAPAGLPEALRLVERRDDLWPVDRYDAASGGVSARRNHALQLGGTIRVELEGADHGAALLEGEGLRRRVDVARGAATFTGVDPGTYTLRFVGSGLPAEEARLLVTDRQRLVLRVPECARAGRDPGRENRPCVVP
;
A
#
# COMPACT_ATOMS: atom_id res chain seq x y z
N MET A 1 -0.29 -19.61 16.84
CA MET A 1 -0.97 -18.78 17.84
C MET A 1 -1.42 -17.51 17.13
N LEU A 2 -2.72 -17.43 16.81
CA LEU A 2 -3.33 -16.35 16.03
C LEU A 2 -3.41 -15.08 16.88
N ALA A 3 -2.80 -14.00 16.39
CA ALA A 3 -3.20 -12.64 16.74
C ALA A 3 -3.72 -11.99 15.46
N LEU A 4 -4.99 -12.26 15.14
CA LEU A 4 -5.79 -11.41 14.28
C LEU A 4 -6.04 -10.12 15.06
N GLY A 5 -5.13 -9.17 14.91
CA GLY A 5 -5.24 -7.84 15.52
C GLY A 5 -6.06 -6.91 14.64
N SER A 6 -7.38 -6.99 14.74
CA SER A 6 -8.30 -5.97 14.26
C SER A 6 -8.25 -4.75 15.20
N GLY A 7 -7.30 -3.85 14.95
CA GLY A 7 -7.42 -2.43 15.33
C GLY A 7 -8.29 -1.68 14.31
N PRO A 8 -8.83 -0.49 14.61
CA PRO A 8 -9.54 0.29 13.61
C PRO A 8 -8.56 0.58 12.47
N ALA A 9 -8.84 0.04 11.28
CA ALA A 9 -7.99 0.24 10.12
C ALA A 9 -7.82 1.76 9.93
N GLY A 10 -6.59 2.26 10.14
CA GLY A 10 -6.29 3.68 9.98
C GLY A 10 -6.66 4.16 8.57
N ALA A 11 -6.88 5.46 8.36
CA ALA A 11 -7.27 5.98 7.04
C ALA A 11 -6.30 5.51 5.93
N ALA A 12 -6.80 5.32 4.71
CA ALA A 12 -5.93 5.06 3.58
C ALA A 12 -4.95 6.20 3.37
N VAL A 13 -3.74 5.86 2.93
CA VAL A 13 -2.64 6.82 2.84
C VAL A 13 -2.12 6.92 1.42
N ALA A 14 -1.76 8.14 1.03
CA ALA A 14 -0.96 8.34 -0.15
C ALA A 14 0.52 8.23 0.22
N VAL A 15 1.35 7.61 -0.63
CA VAL A 15 2.77 7.37 -0.37
C VAL A 15 3.68 8.04 -1.41
N THR A 16 4.96 8.17 -1.06
CA THR A 16 6.04 8.58 -1.96
C THR A 16 7.31 7.81 -1.57
N GLY A 17 8.32 7.83 -2.44
CA GLY A 17 9.63 7.25 -2.15
C GLY A 17 10.01 6.20 -3.18
N ILE A 18 11.03 5.41 -2.87
CA ILE A 18 11.55 4.38 -3.75
C ILE A 18 11.57 3.05 -3.01
N ASP A 19 11.08 2.02 -3.67
CA ASP A 19 11.07 0.67 -3.17
C ASP A 19 11.96 -0.24 -4.01
N ARG A 20 12.75 -1.11 -3.37
CA ARG A 20 13.69 -2.00 -4.07
C ARG A 20 13.69 -3.42 -3.53
N ALA A 21 13.90 -4.35 -4.44
CA ALA A 21 14.16 -5.75 -4.12
C ALA A 21 15.21 -6.33 -5.08
N VAL A 22 16.00 -7.27 -4.56
CA VAL A 22 16.90 -8.10 -5.35
C VAL A 22 16.51 -9.54 -5.10
N ILE A 23 16.30 -10.31 -6.17
CA ILE A 23 15.89 -11.71 -6.09
C ILE A 23 16.82 -12.62 -6.88
N GLU A 24 16.95 -13.84 -6.40
CA GLU A 24 17.47 -14.96 -7.17
C GLU A 24 16.30 -15.87 -7.53
N ALA A 25 16.30 -16.35 -8.77
CA ALA A 25 15.24 -17.18 -9.32
C ALA A 25 15.87 -18.37 -10.07
N PRO A 26 15.19 -19.53 -10.11
CA PRO A 26 15.57 -20.63 -10.98
C PRO A 26 15.74 -20.19 -12.44
N ALA A 27 16.64 -20.83 -13.18
CA ALA A 27 16.92 -20.47 -14.58
C ALA A 27 15.72 -20.63 -15.52
N ASP A 28 14.79 -21.54 -15.17
CA ASP A 28 13.54 -21.82 -15.88
C ASP A 28 12.35 -20.99 -15.37
N ALA A 29 12.54 -20.11 -14.39
CA ALA A 29 11.50 -19.19 -13.95
C ALA A 29 11.04 -18.32 -15.13
N PRO A 30 9.72 -18.21 -15.40
CA PRO A 30 9.20 -17.47 -16.53
C PRO A 30 9.25 -15.96 -16.23
N LEU A 31 10.46 -15.41 -16.19
CA LEU A 31 10.74 -14.01 -15.91
C LEU A 31 11.31 -13.36 -17.18
N ALA A 32 10.85 -12.14 -17.44
CA ALA A 32 11.38 -11.29 -18.49
C ALA A 32 11.52 -9.87 -17.94
N PRO A 33 12.50 -9.08 -18.43
CA PRO A 33 12.55 -7.66 -18.11
C PRO A 33 11.20 -6.99 -18.40
N TYR A 34 10.76 -6.14 -17.48
CA TYR A 34 9.48 -5.47 -17.57
C TYR A 34 9.58 -4.06 -17.01
N ALA A 35 8.89 -3.11 -17.62
CA ALA A 35 8.76 -1.76 -17.05
C ALA A 35 7.41 -1.16 -17.41
N ASP A 36 6.85 -0.44 -16.46
CA ASP A 36 5.67 0.41 -16.62
C ASP A 36 5.97 1.82 -16.07
N ASN A 37 4.94 2.64 -15.87
CA ASN A 37 5.08 3.90 -15.16
C ASN A 37 5.31 3.67 -13.66
N GLY A 38 6.58 3.65 -13.25
CA GLY A 38 6.98 3.62 -11.85
C GLY A 38 7.42 2.24 -11.36
N TYR A 39 7.38 1.19 -12.19
CA TYR A 39 7.95 -0.13 -11.89
C TYR A 39 9.00 -0.54 -12.92
N ARG A 40 10.07 -1.18 -12.47
CA ARG A 40 11.11 -1.78 -13.32
C ARG A 40 11.58 -3.12 -12.75
N LEU A 41 11.55 -4.16 -13.57
CA LEU A 41 12.18 -5.46 -13.36
C LEU A 41 13.28 -5.65 -14.41
N GLU A 42 14.50 -5.90 -13.95
CA GLU A 42 15.68 -6.05 -14.80
C GLU A 42 16.55 -7.24 -14.35
N LYS A 43 17.21 -7.90 -15.30
CA LYS A 43 18.21 -8.95 -15.00
C LYS A 43 19.60 -8.32 -14.95
N VAL A 44 20.33 -8.57 -13.86
CA VAL A 44 21.64 -7.99 -13.56
C VAL A 44 22.55 -9.12 -13.09
N GLY A 45 23.36 -9.65 -14.03
CA GLY A 45 24.09 -10.90 -13.82
C GLY A 45 23.12 -12.06 -13.57
N GLU A 46 23.35 -12.80 -12.49
CA GLU A 46 22.51 -13.94 -12.07
C GLU A 46 21.29 -13.54 -11.22
N ARG A 47 21.11 -12.24 -10.96
CA ARG A 47 20.04 -11.73 -10.10
C ARG A 47 19.04 -10.91 -10.89
N TRP A 48 17.84 -10.79 -10.34
CA TRP A 48 16.85 -9.84 -10.82
C TRP A 48 16.69 -8.71 -9.82
N ARG A 49 16.55 -7.48 -10.33
CA ARG A 49 16.33 -6.29 -9.52
C ARG A 49 14.95 -5.73 -9.85
N ILE A 50 14.22 -5.40 -8.79
CA ILE A 50 12.96 -4.66 -8.86
C ILE A 50 13.21 -3.27 -8.27
N THR A 51 12.79 -2.24 -8.99
CA THR A 51 12.75 -0.85 -8.49
C THR A 51 11.36 -0.30 -8.73
N VAL A 52 10.78 0.31 -7.71
CA VAL A 52 9.50 1.01 -7.78
C VAL A 52 9.67 2.44 -7.32
N GLU A 53 9.21 3.40 -8.11
CA GLU A 53 9.24 4.83 -7.81
C GLU A 53 7.80 5.33 -7.64
N ALA A 54 7.48 5.82 -6.44
CA ALA A 54 6.15 6.31 -6.09
C ALA A 54 6.06 7.86 -6.18
N ASP A 55 6.85 8.49 -7.04
CA ASP A 55 6.72 9.91 -7.37
C ASP A 55 5.36 10.18 -8.02
N PRO A 56 4.76 11.38 -7.89
CA PRO A 56 3.41 11.63 -8.40
C PRO A 56 3.20 11.13 -9.85
N LEU A 57 2.06 10.46 -10.11
CA LEU A 57 1.74 9.93 -11.44
C LEU A 57 1.53 11.06 -12.46
N GLU A 58 1.00 12.20 -12.00
CA GLU A 58 0.75 13.41 -12.78
C GLU A 58 -0.11 13.19 -14.04
N SER A 59 -1.02 12.23 -14.01
CA SER A 59 -1.97 12.04 -15.10
C SER A 59 -3.01 13.16 -15.09
N SER A 60 -3.20 13.78 -16.23
CA SER A 60 -4.22 14.78 -16.54
C SER A 60 -5.28 14.24 -17.52
N ALA A 61 -5.15 12.97 -17.92
CA ALA A 61 -6.02 12.35 -18.91
C ALA A 61 -7.51 12.54 -18.54
N PRO A 62 -8.30 13.19 -19.40
CA PRO A 62 -9.71 13.43 -19.13
C PRO A 62 -10.45 12.10 -19.06
N PHE A 63 -11.43 12.04 -18.17
CA PHE A 63 -12.38 10.94 -18.11
C PHE A 63 -13.72 11.39 -18.67
N ALA A 64 -14.00 10.92 -19.88
CA ALA A 64 -15.35 10.84 -20.40
C ALA A 64 -15.74 9.37 -20.34
N ALA A 65 -16.67 9.02 -19.45
CA ALA A 65 -17.21 7.67 -19.44
C ALA A 65 -17.78 7.39 -20.84
N VAL A 66 -17.33 6.30 -21.45
CA VAL A 66 -17.93 5.86 -22.71
C VAL A 66 -19.41 5.56 -22.44
N ASP A 67 -20.30 6.03 -23.32
CA ASP A 67 -21.73 5.74 -23.23
C ASP A 67 -21.93 4.23 -23.03
N PRO A 68 -22.77 3.80 -22.10
CA PRO A 68 -22.81 2.40 -21.67
C PRO A 68 -23.06 1.52 -22.89
N ARG A 69 -22.19 0.53 -23.11
CA ARG A 69 -22.70 -0.70 -23.72
C ARG A 69 -23.78 -1.20 -22.75
N PRO A 70 -25.07 -1.22 -23.14
CA PRO A 70 -26.12 -1.54 -22.18
C PRO A 70 -26.05 -3.01 -21.84
N GLY A 71 -25.90 -3.32 -20.55
CA GLY A 71 -26.36 -4.59 -19.99
C GLY A 71 -25.47 -5.17 -18.90
N GLY A 72 -25.92 -5.08 -17.65
CA GLY A 72 -25.36 -5.86 -16.54
C GLY A 72 -25.16 -5.06 -15.25
N ALA A 73 -24.99 -5.78 -14.14
CA ALA A 73 -24.74 -5.17 -12.84
C ALA A 73 -23.38 -4.43 -12.78
N ILE A 74 -22.37 -4.95 -13.50
CA ILE A 74 -21.01 -4.38 -13.55
C ILE A 74 -21.01 -2.99 -14.18
N GLY A 75 -21.59 -2.83 -15.37
CA GLY A 75 -21.62 -1.53 -16.06
C GLY A 75 -22.39 -0.46 -15.26
N ARG A 76 -23.56 -0.81 -14.71
CA ARG A 76 -24.35 0.11 -13.87
C ARG A 76 -23.56 0.57 -12.64
N LEU A 77 -22.87 -0.36 -11.99
CA LEU A 77 -22.04 -0.04 -10.84
C LEU A 77 -20.84 0.84 -11.23
N ALA A 78 -20.14 0.51 -12.31
CA ALA A 78 -18.97 1.26 -12.75
C ALA A 78 -19.32 2.73 -13.06
N HIS A 79 -20.45 2.98 -13.74
CA HIS A 79 -20.96 4.33 -13.95
C HIS A 79 -21.33 5.05 -12.65
N ALA A 80 -22.04 4.37 -11.74
CA ALA A 80 -22.43 4.96 -10.46
C ALA A 80 -21.20 5.34 -9.62
N VAL A 81 -20.20 4.47 -9.54
CA VAL A 81 -18.97 4.68 -8.77
C VAL A 81 -18.11 5.79 -9.40
N THR A 82 -18.07 5.89 -10.73
CA THR A 82 -17.25 6.91 -11.42
C THR A 82 -17.97 8.24 -11.63
N ALA A 83 -19.22 8.38 -11.17
CA ALA A 83 -19.98 9.61 -11.29
C ALA A 83 -19.21 10.82 -10.72
N GLY A 84 -19.19 11.91 -11.49
CA GLY A 84 -18.51 13.16 -11.13
C GLY A 84 -16.97 13.13 -11.23
N SER A 85 -16.35 12.03 -11.66
CA SER A 85 -14.91 12.02 -11.95
C SER A 85 -14.61 12.83 -13.21
N ARG A 86 -13.59 13.67 -13.14
CA ARG A 86 -13.11 14.53 -14.24
C ARG A 86 -11.91 13.93 -14.97
N THR A 87 -11.09 13.17 -14.24
CA THR A 87 -9.86 12.54 -14.75
C THR A 87 -9.91 11.03 -14.65
N ARG A 88 -9.10 10.33 -15.46
CA ARG A 88 -8.97 8.88 -15.36
C ARG A 88 -8.43 8.47 -14.00
N TYR A 89 -7.50 9.24 -13.42
CA TYR A 89 -6.98 8.96 -12.07
C TYR A 89 -8.09 8.92 -11.02
N GLU A 90 -9.02 9.88 -11.05
CA GLU A 90 -10.17 9.90 -10.14
C GLU A 90 -11.10 8.72 -10.37
N ALA A 91 -11.42 8.38 -11.62
CA ALA A 91 -12.27 7.25 -11.96
C ALA A 91 -11.67 5.91 -11.50
N VAL A 92 -10.38 5.68 -11.77
CA VAL A 92 -9.65 4.49 -11.31
C VAL A 92 -9.62 4.44 -9.78
N SER A 93 -9.30 5.55 -9.12
CA SER A 93 -9.26 5.63 -7.65
C SER A 93 -10.59 5.25 -7.01
N LYS A 94 -11.71 5.75 -7.54
CA LYS A 94 -13.06 5.42 -7.02
C LYS A 94 -13.41 3.94 -7.24
N ILE A 95 -13.08 3.37 -8.42
CA ILE A 95 -13.35 1.95 -8.70
C ILE A 95 -12.55 1.06 -7.77
N LEU A 96 -11.23 1.26 -7.67
CA LEU A 96 -10.37 0.43 -6.82
C LEU A 96 -10.73 0.60 -5.34
N GLY A 97 -11.01 1.83 -4.90
CA GLY A 97 -11.47 2.12 -3.55
C GLY A 97 -12.78 1.42 -3.20
N TRP A 98 -13.74 1.41 -4.13
CA TRP A 98 -14.97 0.68 -3.95
C TRP A 98 -14.71 -0.84 -3.87
N VAL A 99 -13.86 -1.40 -4.73
CA VAL A 99 -13.51 -2.83 -4.70
C VAL A 99 -12.87 -3.22 -3.36
N ALA A 100 -11.88 -2.45 -2.90
CA ALA A 100 -11.19 -2.67 -1.63
C ALA A 100 -12.16 -2.65 -0.44
N ALA A 101 -13.15 -1.74 -0.46
CA ALA A 101 -14.10 -1.56 0.64
C ALA A 101 -15.29 -2.54 0.62
N ASN A 102 -15.63 -3.12 -0.53
CA ASN A 102 -16.87 -3.89 -0.72
C ASN A 102 -16.66 -5.39 -0.98
N LEU A 103 -15.41 -5.85 -1.04
CA LEU A 103 -15.08 -7.27 -1.13
C LEU A 103 -14.42 -7.76 0.14
N HIS A 104 -14.72 -9.01 0.50
CA HIS A 104 -14.06 -9.74 1.57
C HIS A 104 -13.10 -10.75 1.00
N TYR A 105 -11.88 -10.77 1.53
CA TYR A 105 -10.90 -11.73 1.07
C TYR A 105 -11.11 -13.11 1.67
N ARG A 106 -11.31 -14.10 0.81
CA ARG A 106 -11.48 -15.50 1.18
C ARG A 106 -10.68 -16.38 0.22
N LEU A 107 -9.57 -16.92 0.72
CA LEU A 107 -8.74 -17.87 -0.02
C LEU A 107 -9.39 -19.27 -0.02
N ASP A 108 -10.39 -19.44 -0.86
CA ASP A 108 -11.05 -20.72 -1.11
C ASP A 108 -11.06 -20.96 -2.63
N ARG A 109 -10.25 -21.93 -3.07
CA ARG A 109 -10.02 -22.24 -4.49
C ARG A 109 -11.23 -22.88 -5.16
N SER A 110 -12.27 -23.27 -4.41
CA SER A 110 -13.54 -23.74 -4.98
C SER A 110 -14.46 -22.60 -5.43
N LEU A 111 -14.21 -21.37 -4.97
CA LEU A 111 -15.02 -20.22 -5.30
C LEU A 111 -14.83 -19.78 -6.75
N ASP A 112 -15.94 -19.65 -7.49
CA ASP A 112 -15.95 -19.02 -8.80
C ASP A 112 -15.51 -17.55 -8.71
N GLN A 113 -14.51 -17.18 -9.50
CA GLN A 113 -13.89 -15.85 -9.56
C GLN A 113 -14.31 -15.04 -10.80
N ARG A 114 -15.39 -15.43 -11.51
CA ARG A 114 -15.96 -14.60 -12.57
C ARG A 114 -16.48 -13.26 -12.00
N PRO A 115 -16.29 -12.13 -12.70
CA PRO A 115 -16.68 -10.80 -12.22
C PRO A 115 -18.12 -10.72 -11.69
N GLU A 116 -19.09 -11.30 -12.40
CA GLU A 116 -20.51 -11.26 -12.02
C GLU A 116 -20.76 -12.04 -10.73
N THR A 117 -20.13 -13.20 -10.58
CA THR A 117 -20.24 -14.03 -9.37
C THR A 117 -19.59 -13.35 -8.18
N VAL A 118 -18.40 -12.76 -8.36
CA VAL A 118 -17.70 -12.00 -7.31
C VAL A 118 -18.51 -10.78 -6.90
N LEU A 119 -19.08 -10.04 -7.87
CA LEU A 119 -19.93 -8.89 -7.60
C LEU A 119 -21.20 -9.27 -6.81
N ALA A 120 -21.79 -10.43 -7.10
CA ALA A 120 -22.97 -10.89 -6.35
C ALA A 120 -22.61 -11.39 -4.94
N ARG A 121 -21.53 -12.18 -4.81
CA ARG A 121 -21.15 -12.87 -3.56
C ARG A 121 -20.37 -11.98 -2.58
N ARG A 122 -19.55 -11.06 -3.08
CA ARG A 122 -18.61 -10.21 -2.33
C ARG A 122 -17.39 -10.91 -1.73
N ASP A 123 -17.35 -12.23 -1.67
CA ASP A 123 -16.12 -12.95 -1.33
C ASP A 123 -15.24 -13.18 -2.56
N ALA A 124 -13.93 -12.96 -2.45
CA ALA A 124 -12.97 -13.25 -3.51
C ALA A 124 -11.56 -13.50 -2.95
N TYR A 125 -10.69 -14.10 -3.75
CA TYR A 125 -9.24 -13.99 -3.54
C TYR A 125 -8.63 -13.15 -4.66
N CYS A 126 -7.30 -13.00 -4.71
CA CYS A 126 -6.58 -12.10 -5.61
C CYS A 126 -7.09 -12.12 -7.07
N THR A 127 -7.41 -13.30 -7.61
CA THR A 127 -7.99 -13.44 -8.96
C THR A 127 -9.35 -12.76 -9.12
N GLY A 128 -10.27 -12.91 -8.16
CA GLY A 128 -11.58 -12.25 -8.23
C GLY A 128 -11.49 -10.73 -8.06
N TYR A 129 -10.60 -10.25 -7.18
CA TYR A 129 -10.30 -8.81 -7.05
C TYR A 129 -9.79 -8.23 -8.38
N ALA A 130 -8.79 -8.87 -8.99
CA ALA A 130 -8.23 -8.43 -10.26
C ALA A 130 -9.28 -8.44 -11.39
N ARG A 131 -10.00 -9.56 -11.57
CA ARG A 131 -11.02 -9.73 -12.61
C ARG A 131 -12.17 -8.74 -12.50
N LEU A 132 -12.73 -8.56 -11.30
CA LEU A 132 -13.82 -7.61 -11.11
C LEU A 132 -13.33 -6.17 -11.38
N SER A 133 -12.13 -5.82 -10.95
CA SER A 133 -11.56 -4.49 -11.17
C SER A 133 -11.35 -4.20 -12.66
N VAL A 134 -10.76 -5.16 -13.41
CA VAL A 134 -10.62 -5.04 -14.87
C VAL A 134 -11.98 -4.91 -15.54
N ALA A 135 -12.99 -5.69 -15.13
CA ALA A 135 -14.33 -5.62 -15.69
C ALA A 135 -15.01 -4.27 -15.42
N LEU A 136 -14.88 -3.71 -14.21
CA LEU A 136 -15.42 -2.39 -13.86
C LEU A 136 -14.73 -1.26 -14.63
N LEU A 137 -13.40 -1.29 -14.72
CA LEU A 137 -12.61 -0.29 -15.46
C LEU A 137 -12.95 -0.32 -16.96
N THR A 138 -12.97 -1.51 -17.56
CA THR A 138 -13.28 -1.69 -18.98
C THR A 138 -14.71 -1.26 -19.30
N ALA A 139 -15.65 -1.45 -18.37
CA ALA A 139 -17.05 -1.05 -18.56
C ALA A 139 -17.25 0.46 -18.73
N VAL A 140 -16.29 1.28 -18.28
CA VAL A 140 -16.30 2.75 -18.45
C VAL A 140 -15.22 3.24 -19.42
N GLY A 141 -14.65 2.33 -20.23
CA GLY A 141 -13.67 2.67 -21.27
C GLY A 141 -12.24 2.92 -20.77
N ILE A 142 -11.91 2.44 -19.57
CA ILE A 142 -10.53 2.47 -19.06
C ILE A 142 -9.90 1.10 -19.36
N GLU A 143 -8.85 1.13 -20.16
CA GLU A 143 -8.06 -0.06 -20.49
C GLU A 143 -7.32 -0.56 -19.25
N ALA A 144 -7.52 -1.84 -18.93
CA ALA A 144 -6.87 -2.52 -17.83
C ALA A 144 -6.68 -4.01 -18.16
N ARG A 145 -5.67 -4.65 -17.56
CA ARG A 145 -5.40 -6.08 -17.72
C ARG A 145 -4.99 -6.74 -16.40
N GLU A 146 -5.24 -8.04 -16.30
CA GLU A 146 -4.75 -8.85 -15.18
C GLU A 146 -3.23 -9.06 -15.31
N VAL A 147 -2.54 -9.16 -14.17
CA VAL A 147 -1.12 -9.48 -14.11
C VAL A 147 -0.93 -10.70 -13.21
N ALA A 148 -0.37 -11.76 -13.76
CA ALA A 148 -0.01 -12.96 -13.00
C ALA A 148 1.40 -12.82 -12.44
N GLY A 149 1.59 -13.15 -11.16
CA GLY A 149 2.89 -13.05 -10.54
C GLY A 149 3.04 -13.75 -9.21
N VAL A 150 4.11 -13.38 -8.51
CA VAL A 150 4.41 -13.84 -7.16
C VAL A 150 4.56 -12.61 -6.26
N LEU A 151 3.94 -12.68 -5.09
CA LEU A 151 4.24 -11.79 -3.99
C LEU A 151 5.36 -12.42 -3.15
N LEU A 152 6.52 -11.79 -3.13
CA LEU A 152 7.77 -12.31 -2.56
C LEU A 152 7.74 -12.40 -1.03
N GLU A 153 6.97 -11.53 -0.39
CA GLU A 153 6.79 -11.45 1.06
C GLU A 153 5.33 -11.09 1.36
N PRO A 154 4.78 -11.46 2.53
CA PRO A 154 3.41 -11.07 2.85
C PRO A 154 3.29 -9.54 2.92
N THR A 155 2.21 -9.01 2.36
CA THR A 155 1.82 -7.60 2.50
C THR A 155 0.60 -7.49 3.41
N GLU A 156 0.18 -6.27 3.77
CA GLU A 156 -1.04 -6.08 4.54
C GLU A 156 -2.25 -6.72 3.85
N GLY A 157 -2.72 -7.84 4.42
CA GLY A 157 -3.89 -8.56 3.92
C GLY A 157 -3.62 -9.62 2.84
N SER A 158 -2.43 -9.72 2.25
CA SER A 158 -2.11 -10.71 1.21
C SER A 158 -0.91 -11.58 1.60
N PRO A 159 -1.06 -12.92 1.64
CA PRO A 159 0.06 -13.82 1.93
C PRO A 159 1.07 -13.82 0.77
N ALA A 160 2.33 -14.11 1.08
CA ALA A 160 3.33 -14.42 0.07
C ALA A 160 2.89 -15.62 -0.78
N GLY A 161 3.38 -15.67 -2.02
CA GLY A 161 3.07 -16.74 -2.96
C GLY A 161 2.42 -16.22 -4.23
N TYR A 162 1.73 -17.12 -4.93
CA TYR A 162 1.02 -16.76 -6.16
C TYR A 162 0.02 -15.65 -5.93
N HIS A 163 0.14 -14.62 -6.75
CA HIS A 163 -0.69 -13.44 -6.65
C HIS A 163 -1.15 -12.95 -8.02
N ARG A 164 -2.26 -12.22 -8.01
CA ARG A 164 -2.82 -11.62 -9.22
C ARG A 164 -3.30 -10.22 -8.89
N TRP A 165 -2.83 -9.26 -9.66
CA TRP A 165 -3.19 -7.85 -9.56
C TRP A 165 -3.55 -7.32 -10.95
N ILE A 166 -3.58 -6.00 -11.12
CA ILE A 166 -3.95 -5.37 -12.39
C ILE A 166 -2.92 -4.36 -12.85
N GLU A 167 -2.98 -4.05 -14.13
CA GLU A 167 -2.29 -2.92 -14.73
C GLU A 167 -3.31 -2.06 -15.47
N VAL A 168 -3.22 -0.74 -15.32
CA VAL A 168 -4.17 0.23 -15.86
C VAL A 168 -3.47 1.19 -16.80
N TYR A 169 -4.06 1.47 -17.95
CA TYR A 169 -3.48 2.37 -18.94
C TYR A 169 -4.02 3.81 -18.82
N TYR A 170 -3.08 4.73 -18.61
CA TYR A 170 -3.27 6.16 -18.65
C TYR A 170 -2.75 6.70 -19.99
N PRO A 171 -3.59 7.34 -20.83
CA PRO A 171 -3.17 7.81 -22.16
C PRO A 171 -1.94 8.72 -22.16
N ASP A 172 -1.74 9.49 -21.09
CA ASP A 172 -0.63 10.43 -20.95
C ASP A 172 0.52 9.91 -20.08
N ARG A 173 0.40 8.72 -19.46
CA ARG A 173 1.41 8.15 -18.56
C ARG A 173 1.81 6.71 -18.86
N GLY A 174 1.09 6.03 -19.75
CA GLY A 174 1.30 4.62 -20.08
C GLY A 174 0.63 3.67 -19.08
N TRP A 175 1.10 2.44 -19.05
CA TRP A 175 0.63 1.42 -18.11
C TRP A 175 1.13 1.70 -16.69
N THR A 176 0.33 1.35 -15.68
CA THR A 176 0.67 1.52 -14.27
C THR A 176 0.03 0.40 -13.46
N PHE A 177 0.83 -0.32 -12.69
CA PHE A 177 0.33 -1.37 -11.79
C PHE A 177 -0.59 -0.84 -10.69
N SER A 178 -1.48 -1.71 -10.23
CA SER A 178 -2.25 -1.54 -9.00
C SER A 178 -2.63 -2.92 -8.44
N ASP A 179 -2.58 -3.08 -7.13
CA ASP A 179 -3.34 -4.13 -6.43
C ASP A 179 -4.68 -3.52 -5.97
N PRO A 180 -5.83 -3.98 -6.52
CA PRO A 180 -7.14 -3.44 -6.16
C PRO A 180 -7.54 -3.56 -4.70
N ARG A 181 -6.78 -4.32 -3.90
CA ARG A 181 -7.03 -4.49 -2.48
C ARG A 181 -6.11 -3.64 -1.60
N THR A 182 -4.85 -3.44 -1.99
CA THR A 182 -3.81 -2.96 -1.07
C THR A 182 -3.05 -1.73 -1.55
N SER A 183 -2.85 -1.56 -2.86
CA SER A 183 -2.01 -0.50 -3.42
C SER A 183 -2.56 0.03 -4.74
N HIS A 184 -3.00 1.29 -4.76
CA HIS A 184 -3.58 1.92 -5.95
C HIS A 184 -2.53 2.76 -6.68
N HIS A 185 -2.48 2.64 -8.01
CA HIS A 185 -1.56 3.36 -8.91
C HIS A 185 -0.07 3.03 -8.72
N TYR A 186 0.24 1.96 -8.01
CA TYR A 186 1.55 1.32 -7.96
C TYR A 186 1.40 -0.08 -7.35
N VAL A 187 2.50 -0.84 -7.31
CA VAL A 187 2.70 -1.99 -6.43
C VAL A 187 4.08 -1.89 -5.79
N THR A 188 4.31 -2.55 -4.66
CA THR A 188 5.64 -2.54 -4.01
C THR A 188 6.65 -3.43 -4.75
N ALA A 189 7.93 -3.32 -4.39
CA ALA A 189 8.99 -4.19 -4.91
C ALA A 189 8.86 -5.65 -4.45
N ALA A 190 7.84 -5.98 -3.65
CA ALA A 190 7.45 -7.35 -3.33
C ALA A 190 6.70 -8.05 -4.47
N TYR A 191 6.23 -7.33 -5.48
CA TYR A 191 5.46 -7.89 -6.60
C TYR A 191 6.38 -8.27 -7.75
N LEU A 192 6.45 -9.55 -8.08
CA LEU A 192 7.22 -10.08 -9.20
C LEU A 192 6.28 -10.51 -10.32
N PRO A 193 6.14 -9.73 -11.42
CA PRO A 193 5.35 -10.15 -12.58
C PRO A 193 6.03 -11.32 -13.29
N LEU A 194 5.21 -12.29 -13.73
CA LEU A 194 5.67 -13.41 -14.55
C LEU A 194 5.40 -13.09 -16.03
N ALA A 195 6.30 -13.55 -16.90
CA ALA A 195 6.14 -13.53 -18.35
C ALA A 195 5.19 -14.63 -18.87
N ALA A 196 4.46 -15.30 -17.96
CA ALA A 196 3.51 -16.37 -18.28
C ALA A 196 2.29 -16.30 -17.34
N GLU A 197 1.12 -16.65 -17.86
CA GLU A 197 -0.14 -16.72 -17.09
C GLU A 197 -0.11 -17.76 -15.96
N ARG A 198 0.73 -18.79 -16.12
CA ARG A 198 0.92 -19.87 -15.16
C ARG A 198 2.41 -20.00 -14.89
N ALA A 199 2.75 -20.19 -13.63
CA ALA A 199 4.11 -20.50 -13.22
C ALA A 199 4.25 -21.98 -12.85
N PRO A 200 5.49 -22.53 -12.91
CA PRO A 200 5.78 -23.89 -12.48
C PRO A 200 5.39 -24.14 -11.03
N ALA A 201 4.90 -25.34 -10.71
CA ALA A 201 4.63 -25.71 -9.32
C ALA A 201 5.89 -25.51 -8.45
N GLY A 202 5.74 -24.91 -7.27
CA GLY A 202 6.86 -24.64 -6.37
C GLY A 202 7.68 -23.38 -6.67
N LEU A 203 7.31 -22.59 -7.70
CA LEU A 203 8.06 -21.37 -8.03
C LEU A 203 8.18 -20.40 -6.84
N PRO A 204 7.11 -20.06 -6.10
CA PRO A 204 7.23 -19.14 -4.97
C PRO A 204 8.25 -19.59 -3.92
N GLU A 205 8.31 -20.89 -3.65
CA GLU A 205 9.24 -21.50 -2.69
C GLU A 205 10.68 -21.53 -3.22
N ALA A 206 10.87 -21.51 -4.54
CA ALA A 206 12.17 -21.51 -5.19
C ALA A 206 12.75 -20.09 -5.39
N LEU A 207 11.94 -19.04 -5.24
CA LEU A 207 12.39 -17.65 -5.30
C LEU A 207 13.07 -17.24 -3.99
N ARG A 208 14.22 -16.58 -4.09
CA ARG A 208 14.96 -16.10 -2.93
C ARG A 208 15.06 -14.58 -2.95
N LEU A 209 14.38 -13.91 -2.02
CA LEU A 209 14.55 -12.49 -1.76
C LEU A 209 15.91 -12.26 -1.09
N VAL A 210 16.85 -11.69 -1.84
CA VAL A 210 18.24 -11.46 -1.41
C VAL A 210 18.37 -10.16 -0.62
N GLU A 211 17.72 -9.10 -1.13
CA GLU A 211 17.75 -7.77 -0.52
C GLU A 211 16.36 -7.15 -0.65
N ARG A 212 15.95 -6.43 0.39
CA ARG A 212 14.69 -5.71 0.44
C ARG A 212 14.93 -4.35 1.08
N ARG A 213 14.58 -3.27 0.37
CA ARG A 213 14.68 -1.91 0.89
C ARG A 213 13.43 -1.11 0.54
N ASP A 214 12.57 -0.95 1.53
CA ASP A 214 11.32 -0.19 1.41
C ASP A 214 11.45 1.20 2.03
N ASP A 215 11.77 2.18 1.17
CA ASP A 215 11.84 3.59 1.56
C ASP A 215 10.52 4.34 1.22
N LEU A 216 9.41 3.62 0.97
CA LEU A 216 8.09 4.24 0.81
C LEU A 216 7.59 4.77 2.16
N TRP A 217 6.92 5.91 2.13
CA TRP A 217 6.32 6.47 3.33
C TRP A 217 5.04 7.26 3.09
N PRO A 218 4.11 7.27 4.07
CA PRO A 218 2.87 8.03 3.98
C PRO A 218 3.15 9.53 3.92
N VAL A 219 2.56 10.20 2.94
CA VAL A 219 2.73 11.65 2.70
C VAL A 219 1.43 12.41 2.67
N ASP A 220 0.29 11.72 2.59
CA ASP A 220 -1.03 12.36 2.65
C ASP A 220 -2.11 11.33 2.98
N ARG A 221 -3.34 11.81 3.14
CA ARG A 221 -4.53 10.97 3.11
C ARG A 221 -4.85 10.54 1.68
N TYR A 222 -5.49 9.39 1.56
CA TYR A 222 -6.05 8.92 0.29
C TYR A 222 -7.55 8.67 0.43
N ASP A 223 -8.36 9.70 0.20
CA ASP A 223 -9.79 9.66 0.52
C ASP A 223 -10.64 8.77 -0.40
N ALA A 224 -10.05 8.23 -1.48
CA ALA A 224 -10.77 7.32 -2.37
C ALA A 224 -10.91 5.90 -1.81
N ALA A 225 -10.18 5.53 -0.74
CA ALA A 225 -10.25 4.20 -0.15
C ALA A 225 -10.32 4.22 1.39
N SER A 226 -10.65 3.05 1.94
CA SER A 226 -10.68 2.79 3.38
C SER A 226 -9.34 2.24 3.88
N GLY A 227 -9.22 2.07 5.19
CA GLY A 227 -7.96 1.65 5.80
C GLY A 227 -7.37 0.33 5.31
N GLY A 228 -6.04 0.24 5.39
CA GLY A 228 -5.26 -0.86 4.81
C GLY A 228 -4.96 -0.71 3.32
N VAL A 229 -5.35 0.43 2.72
CA VAL A 229 -5.01 0.79 1.34
C VAL A 229 -3.97 1.91 1.33
N SER A 230 -2.98 1.71 0.47
CA SER A 230 -1.99 2.71 0.12
C SER A 230 -2.17 3.15 -1.33
N ALA A 231 -1.74 4.36 -1.69
CA ALA A 231 -1.87 4.85 -3.06
C ALA A 231 -0.70 5.74 -3.47
N ARG A 232 -0.31 5.66 -4.75
CA ARG A 232 0.57 6.65 -5.37
C ARG A 232 -0.25 7.89 -5.72
N ARG A 233 0.24 9.07 -5.33
CA ARG A 233 -0.44 10.36 -5.58
C ARG A 233 -0.49 10.70 -7.07
N ASN A 234 -1.48 11.51 -7.46
CA ASN A 234 -1.48 12.12 -8.79
C ASN A 234 -0.67 13.43 -8.84
N HIS A 235 -0.67 14.23 -7.78
CA HIS A 235 -0.01 15.53 -7.75
C HIS A 235 0.98 15.66 -6.59
N ALA A 236 1.97 16.54 -6.76
CA ALA A 236 2.95 16.84 -5.72
C ALA A 236 2.36 17.67 -4.56
N LEU A 237 1.23 18.35 -4.79
CA LEU A 237 0.50 19.09 -3.76
C LEU A 237 0.06 18.14 -2.65
N GLN A 238 0.31 18.54 -1.40
CA GLN A 238 -0.28 17.89 -0.25
C GLN A 238 -1.50 18.70 0.21
N LEU A 239 -2.53 17.99 0.62
CA LEU A 239 -3.78 18.58 1.10
C LEU A 239 -3.74 18.86 2.60
N GLY A 240 -2.84 18.21 3.34
CA GLY A 240 -2.60 18.50 4.76
C GLY A 240 -1.16 18.24 5.18
N GLY A 241 -0.81 18.68 6.37
CA GLY A 241 0.49 18.44 6.98
C GLY A 241 0.73 16.94 7.22
N THR A 242 1.99 16.55 7.15
CA THR A 242 2.44 15.21 7.52
C THR A 242 3.49 15.34 8.62
N ILE A 243 3.36 14.56 9.69
CA ILE A 243 4.36 14.44 10.74
C ILE A 243 4.88 13.00 10.70
N ARG A 244 6.13 12.82 10.27
CA ARG A 244 6.83 11.55 10.42
C ARG A 244 7.65 11.59 11.70
N VAL A 245 7.45 10.59 12.55
CA VAL A 245 8.20 10.36 13.78
C VAL A 245 9.08 9.15 13.55
N GLU A 246 10.39 9.35 13.52
CA GLU A 246 11.37 8.27 13.49
C GLU A 246 11.85 8.00 14.90
N LEU A 247 11.93 6.73 15.29
CA LEU A 247 12.34 6.28 16.60
C LEU A 247 13.69 5.59 16.47
N GLU A 248 14.76 6.27 16.86
CA GLU A 248 16.06 5.63 16.90
C GLU A 248 16.08 4.59 18.03
N GLY A 249 16.16 3.30 17.70
CA GLY A 249 16.33 2.23 18.69
C GLY A 249 15.05 1.56 19.21
N ALA A 250 13.87 1.87 18.65
CA ALA A 250 12.63 1.17 18.95
C ALA A 250 11.90 0.76 17.66
N ASP A 251 11.66 -0.54 17.49
CA ASP A 251 10.99 -1.07 16.29
C ASP A 251 9.47 -1.23 16.46
N HIS A 252 8.96 -1.03 17.68
CA HIS A 252 7.57 -1.26 18.05
C HIS A 252 7.09 -0.26 19.12
N GLY A 253 5.77 -0.08 19.23
CA GLY A 253 5.11 0.84 20.15
C GLY A 253 4.05 1.66 19.42
N ALA A 254 3.68 2.81 19.96
CA ALA A 254 2.76 3.73 19.30
C ALA A 254 3.08 5.18 19.60
N ALA A 255 2.84 6.06 18.63
CA ALA A 255 2.85 7.49 18.82
C ALA A 255 1.41 8.01 18.94
N LEU A 256 1.18 9.00 19.79
CA LEU A 256 -0.08 9.69 20.02
C LEU A 256 0.11 11.17 19.73
N LEU A 257 -0.69 11.72 18.83
CA LEU A 257 -0.70 13.15 18.49
C LEU A 257 -2.02 13.76 18.96
N GLU A 258 -1.94 14.83 19.75
CA GLU A 258 -3.07 15.55 20.35
C GLU A 258 -2.92 17.06 20.13
N GLY A 259 -3.91 17.73 19.53
CA GLY A 259 -3.87 19.18 19.27
C GLY A 259 -4.92 19.60 18.25
N GLU A 260 -5.36 20.86 18.28
CA GLU A 260 -6.37 21.40 17.34
C GLU A 260 -7.62 20.52 17.16
N GLY A 261 -8.09 19.88 18.24
CA GLY A 261 -9.24 18.96 18.19
C GLY A 261 -8.94 17.57 17.57
N LEU A 262 -7.74 17.34 17.06
CA LEU A 262 -7.25 16.04 16.62
C LEU A 262 -6.70 15.25 17.82
N ARG A 263 -7.09 13.97 17.91
CA ARG A 263 -6.46 12.97 18.76
C ARG A 263 -6.27 11.69 17.95
N ARG A 264 -5.04 11.32 17.63
CA ARG A 264 -4.74 10.14 16.80
C ARG A 264 -3.60 9.33 17.39
N ARG A 265 -3.78 8.01 17.43
CA ARG A 265 -2.74 7.04 17.75
C ARG A 265 -2.31 6.32 16.47
N VAL A 266 -1.01 6.19 16.26
CA VAL A 266 -0.41 5.44 15.14
C VAL A 266 0.61 4.49 15.71
N ASP A 267 0.50 3.21 15.38
CA ASP A 267 1.48 2.22 15.80
C ASP A 267 2.80 2.42 15.02
N VAL A 268 3.91 2.12 15.68
CA VAL A 268 5.24 2.18 15.06
C VAL A 268 5.40 0.99 14.15
N ALA A 269 5.72 1.25 12.90
CA ALA A 269 6.09 0.25 11.92
C ALA A 269 7.48 0.59 11.37
N ARG A 270 8.40 -0.38 11.40
CA ARG A 270 9.78 -0.22 10.90
C ARG A 270 10.50 1.00 11.48
N GLY A 271 10.36 1.20 12.79
CA GLY A 271 10.99 2.30 13.51
C GLY A 271 10.40 3.68 13.23
N ALA A 272 9.23 3.78 12.60
CA ALA A 272 8.57 5.06 12.37
C ALA A 272 7.06 5.01 12.60
N ALA A 273 6.48 6.14 13.00
CA ALA A 273 5.05 6.39 13.02
C ALA A 273 4.76 7.65 12.21
N THR A 274 3.75 7.63 11.33
CA THR A 274 3.45 8.78 10.46
C THR A 274 2.01 9.23 10.62
N PHE A 275 1.81 10.52 10.90
CA PHE A 275 0.52 11.18 10.96
C PHE A 275 0.31 11.98 9.68
N THR A 276 -0.72 11.66 8.89
CA THR A 276 -1.07 12.36 7.65
C THR A 276 -2.34 13.18 7.82
N GLY A 277 -2.49 14.24 7.02
CA GLY A 277 -3.66 15.12 7.07
C GLY A 277 -3.81 15.85 8.40
N VAL A 278 -2.70 16.41 8.88
CA VAL A 278 -2.63 17.25 10.09
C VAL A 278 -2.74 18.70 9.68
N ASP A 279 -3.73 19.42 10.20
CA ASP A 279 -3.90 20.84 9.91
C ASP A 279 -2.79 21.69 10.56
N PRO A 280 -2.50 22.90 10.06
CA PRO A 280 -1.56 23.80 10.73
C PRO A 280 -2.05 24.16 12.15
N GLY A 281 -1.16 24.09 13.14
CA GLY A 281 -1.48 24.40 14.52
C GLY A 281 -0.52 23.80 15.53
N THR A 282 -0.89 23.81 16.80
CA THR A 282 -0.03 23.32 17.88
C THR A 282 -0.46 21.95 18.36
N TYR A 283 0.48 21.03 18.41
CA TYR A 283 0.26 19.64 18.79
C TYR A 283 1.22 19.20 19.88
N THR A 284 0.76 18.23 20.65
CA THR A 284 1.54 17.46 21.59
C THR A 284 1.68 16.05 21.03
N LEU A 285 2.92 15.61 20.84
CA LEU A 285 3.27 14.26 20.45
C LEU A 285 3.76 13.50 21.68
N ARG A 286 3.21 12.31 21.91
CA ARG A 286 3.58 11.40 23.00
C ARG A 286 3.90 10.03 22.47
N PHE A 287 4.93 9.39 23.01
CA PHE A 287 5.20 7.98 22.73
C PHE A 287 4.58 7.06 23.79
N VAL A 288 3.98 5.96 23.35
CA VAL A 288 3.31 4.94 24.16
C VAL A 288 3.80 3.55 23.72
N GLY A 289 4.89 3.07 24.32
CA GLY A 289 5.52 1.78 24.02
C GLY A 289 6.26 1.21 25.24
N SER A 290 6.32 -0.12 25.35
CA SER A 290 6.60 -0.91 26.56
C SER A 290 7.87 -0.52 27.32
N GLY A 291 7.71 0.13 28.48
CA GLY A 291 8.78 0.33 29.48
C GLY A 291 9.55 1.65 29.40
N LEU A 292 9.15 2.56 28.51
CA LEU A 292 9.79 3.87 28.34
C LEU A 292 9.18 4.95 29.23
N PRO A 293 9.97 5.94 29.72
CA PRO A 293 9.39 7.20 30.17
C PRO A 293 8.67 7.87 28.99
N ALA A 294 7.48 8.42 29.24
CA ALA A 294 6.72 9.11 28.21
C ALA A 294 7.49 10.36 27.75
N GLU A 295 8.10 10.30 26.57
CA GLU A 295 8.60 11.49 25.91
C GLU A 295 7.43 12.26 25.31
N GLU A 296 7.37 13.55 25.64
CA GLU A 296 6.39 14.49 25.14
C GLU A 296 7.11 15.61 24.38
N ALA A 297 6.72 15.82 23.13
CA ALA A 297 7.22 16.93 22.31
C ALA A 297 6.06 17.85 21.94
N ARG A 298 6.25 19.16 22.09
CA ARG A 298 5.33 20.16 21.53
C ARG A 298 5.80 20.54 20.13
N LEU A 299 4.85 20.57 19.21
CA LEU A 299 5.09 20.76 17.78
C LEU A 299 4.21 21.90 17.28
N LEU A 300 4.81 22.82 16.54
CA LEU A 300 4.07 23.79 15.74
C LEU A 300 4.08 23.28 14.31
N VAL A 301 2.95 22.78 13.82
CA VAL A 301 2.78 22.30 12.45
C VAL A 301 2.41 23.48 11.57
N THR A 302 3.26 23.79 10.59
CA THR A 302 3.02 24.87 9.61
C THR A 302 2.89 24.32 8.19
N ASP A 303 3.70 23.33 7.83
CA ASP A 303 3.61 22.45 6.66
C ASP A 303 4.56 21.25 6.89
N ARG A 304 4.50 20.18 6.08
CA ARG A 304 5.42 19.00 6.01
C ARG A 304 6.51 18.93 7.07
N GLN A 305 6.30 18.15 8.14
CA GLN A 305 7.27 17.97 9.21
C GLN A 305 7.83 16.56 9.27
N ARG A 306 9.16 16.47 9.31
CA ARG A 306 9.87 15.25 9.71
C ARG A 306 10.52 15.51 11.06
N LEU A 307 10.19 14.68 12.03
CA LEU A 307 10.73 14.69 13.38
C LEU A 307 11.44 13.38 13.64
N VAL A 308 12.66 13.45 14.15
CA VAL A 308 13.38 12.28 14.65
C VAL A 308 13.36 12.37 16.16
N LEU A 309 12.70 11.41 16.81
CA LEU A 309 12.75 11.22 18.25
C LEU A 309 13.76 10.11 18.55
N ARG A 310 14.73 10.41 19.40
CA ARG A 310 15.76 9.44 19.76
C ARG A 310 15.32 8.68 21.00
N VAL A 311 15.15 7.37 20.89
CA VAL A 311 14.84 6.54 22.05
C VAL A 311 16.17 6.11 22.69
N PRO A 312 16.46 6.49 23.95
CA PRO A 312 17.72 6.13 24.61
C PRO A 312 17.94 4.61 24.67
N GLU A 313 19.19 4.16 24.51
CA GLU A 313 19.54 2.73 24.39
C GLU A 313 19.12 1.85 25.58
N CYS A 314 18.94 2.43 26.77
CA CYS A 314 18.50 1.71 27.98
C CYS A 314 17.09 1.12 27.88
N ALA A 315 16.29 1.58 26.91
CA ALA A 315 14.95 1.06 26.62
C ALA A 315 14.93 -0.28 25.87
N ARG A 316 16.07 -0.67 25.26
CA ARG A 316 16.19 -1.88 24.43
C ARG A 316 16.23 -3.16 25.25
N ALA A 317 16.57 -3.07 26.55
CA ALA A 317 16.74 -4.23 27.42
C ALA A 317 15.40 -4.63 28.05
N GLY A 318 14.66 -5.49 27.34
CA GLY A 318 13.62 -6.30 27.99
C GLY A 318 14.27 -7.16 29.08
N ARG A 319 13.98 -6.82 30.35
CA ARG A 319 14.22 -7.61 31.59
C ARG A 319 15.44 -8.54 31.54
N ASP A 320 16.61 -8.01 31.86
CA ASP A 320 17.68 -8.82 32.47
C ASP A 320 17.37 -8.94 33.97
N PRO A 321 17.04 -10.14 34.52
CA PRO A 321 16.67 -10.30 35.93
C PRO A 321 17.84 -10.09 36.91
N GLY A 322 19.04 -9.74 36.42
CA GLY A 322 20.25 -9.57 37.23
C GLY A 322 20.79 -8.16 37.42
N ARG A 323 20.19 -7.11 36.83
CA ARG A 323 20.68 -5.72 36.99
C ARG A 323 19.73 -4.87 37.83
N GLU A 324 20.22 -4.41 38.97
CA GLU A 324 19.52 -3.50 39.88
C GLU A 324 18.94 -2.28 39.15
N ASN A 325 17.68 -1.99 39.49
CA ASN A 325 16.89 -0.83 39.12
C ASN A 325 17.65 0.49 39.39
N ARG A 326 18.38 1.01 38.40
CA ARG A 326 18.79 2.41 38.38
C ARG A 326 17.75 3.20 37.57
N PRO A 327 17.14 4.26 38.13
CA PRO A 327 16.26 5.13 37.37
C PRO A 327 17.03 5.76 36.21
N CYS A 328 16.44 5.75 35.02
CA CYS A 328 17.00 6.44 33.85
C CYS A 328 17.00 7.94 34.12
N VAL A 329 18.19 8.55 34.22
CA VAL A 329 18.35 10.00 34.29
C VAL A 329 18.66 10.49 32.88
N VAL A 330 17.74 11.28 32.31
CA VAL A 330 17.89 11.95 31.01
C VAL A 330 18.58 13.30 31.24
N PRO A 331 19.65 13.67 30.50
CA PRO A 331 20.20 15.03 30.51
C PRO A 331 19.36 16.03 29.71
#